data_AF-A0A143PUS6-F1
#
_entry.id   AF-A0A143PUS6-F1
#
_cell.length_a   1.000
_cell.length_b   1.000
_cell.length_c   1.000
_cell.angle_alpha   90.00
_cell.angle_beta   90.00
_cell.angle_gamma   90.00
#
_symmetry.space_group_name_H-M   'P 1'
#
loop_
_entity.id
_entity.type
_entity.pdbx_description
1 polymer ?
#
loop_
_entity_poly.entity_id
_entity_poly.type
_entity_poly.pdbx_seq_one_letter_code
_entity_poly.pdbx_strand_id
1 'polypeptide(L)'
;MMLLDAVLDQPSVPWLATERDKWDHFMRALGTSLTIEWLPQLRFGTPPHVTVRYFPDRQPIGVVEAGEAYTFLCLATKPSTVDLHAFLQRHADLLRTIRRWTVRVLLPPHLFKAREAYLSALHLELGRRLAPAMADVFRWWCRARKAGGQARPAADAERWARASRAFSSPRYRALNHSWCMLGDYVIDSAVSPILADAIERGTARIECEVLAHPYLHLSTLVGTA
;
A
#
# COMPACT_ATOMS: atom_id res chain seq x y z
N MET A 1 2.94 -21.12 -2.39
CA MET A 1 2.46 -21.99 -1.30
C MET A 1 1.62 -21.20 -0.30
N MET A 2 2.19 -20.35 0.56
CA MET A 2 1.41 -19.56 1.54
C MET A 2 0.20 -18.77 1.00
N LEU A 3 0.36 -18.09 -0.14
CA LEU A 3 -0.76 -17.37 -0.78
C LEU A 3 -1.80 -18.33 -1.37
N LEU A 4 -1.37 -19.52 -1.80
CA LEU A 4 -2.27 -20.50 -2.39
C LEU A 4 -3.21 -21.07 -1.33
N ASP A 5 -2.77 -21.24 -0.08
CA ASP A 5 -3.66 -21.73 0.98
C ASP A 5 -4.80 -20.75 1.25
N ALA A 6 -4.50 -19.45 1.33
CA ALA A 6 -5.53 -18.43 1.54
C ALA A 6 -6.53 -18.35 0.38
N VAL A 7 -6.07 -18.66 -0.85
CA VAL A 7 -6.92 -18.76 -2.04
C VAL A 7 -7.77 -20.03 -1.98
N LEU A 8 -7.17 -21.17 -1.62
CA LEU A 8 -7.85 -22.48 -1.55
C LEU A 8 -8.83 -22.58 -0.39
N ASP A 9 -8.61 -21.85 0.71
CA ASP A 9 -9.54 -21.77 1.84
C ASP A 9 -10.86 -21.06 1.47
N GLN A 10 -10.85 -20.28 0.37
CA GLN A 10 -12.02 -19.60 -0.18
C GLN A 10 -12.26 -20.00 -1.64
N PRO A 11 -12.67 -21.26 -1.90
CA PRO A 11 -12.77 -21.80 -3.26
C PRO A 11 -13.90 -21.16 -4.08
N SER A 12 -14.87 -20.52 -3.42
CA SER A 12 -15.98 -19.82 -4.05
C SER A 12 -15.65 -18.39 -4.50
N VAL A 13 -14.46 -17.89 -4.17
CA VAL A 13 -14.01 -16.54 -4.53
C VAL A 13 -13.21 -16.59 -5.84
N PRO A 14 -13.65 -15.91 -6.90
CA PRO A 14 -12.82 -15.63 -8.07
C PRO A 14 -11.57 -14.83 -7.68
N TRP A 15 -10.38 -15.29 -8.10
CA TRP A 15 -9.11 -14.64 -7.78
C TRP A 15 -8.43 -14.08 -9.04
N LEU A 16 -8.14 -12.77 -9.02
CA LEU A 16 -7.37 -12.08 -10.05
C LEU A 16 -5.88 -12.23 -9.76
N ALA A 17 -5.23 -13.19 -10.41
CA ALA A 17 -3.85 -13.57 -10.11
C ALA A 17 -2.82 -12.73 -10.88
N THR A 18 -3.02 -12.55 -12.20
CA THR A 18 -2.03 -11.88 -13.04
C THR A 18 -2.26 -10.37 -13.12
N GLU A 19 -1.22 -9.63 -13.53
CA GLU A 19 -1.35 -8.19 -13.84
C GLU A 19 -2.46 -7.94 -14.87
N ARG A 20 -2.54 -8.77 -15.92
CA ARG A 20 -3.53 -8.67 -16.97
C ARG A 20 -4.95 -8.91 -16.46
N ASP A 21 -5.16 -9.94 -15.63
CA ASP A 21 -6.48 -10.23 -15.06
C ASP A 21 -6.98 -9.06 -14.21
N LYS A 22 -6.10 -8.50 -13.36
CA LYS A 22 -6.42 -7.35 -12.52
C LYS A 22 -6.74 -6.13 -13.37
N TRP A 23 -5.90 -5.84 -14.35
CA TRP A 23 -6.09 -4.72 -15.28
C TRP A 23 -7.42 -4.83 -16.02
N ASP A 24 -7.65 -5.95 -16.72
CA ASP A 24 -8.86 -6.17 -17.51
C ASP A 24 -10.11 -6.16 -16.63
N HIS A 25 -10.04 -6.67 -15.40
CA HIS A 25 -11.15 -6.61 -14.46
C HIS A 25 -11.46 -5.18 -14.02
N PHE A 26 -10.49 -4.44 -13.46
CA PHE A 26 -10.76 -3.11 -12.90
C PHE A 26 -11.11 -2.08 -13.97
N MET A 27 -10.52 -2.16 -15.17
CA MET A 27 -10.90 -1.30 -16.29
C MET A 27 -12.33 -1.55 -16.75
N ARG A 28 -12.80 -2.81 -16.72
CA ARG A 28 -14.20 -3.15 -17.07
C ARG A 28 -15.17 -2.81 -15.95
N ALA A 29 -14.84 -3.15 -14.71
CA ALA A 29 -15.73 -3.05 -13.55
C ALA A 29 -15.93 -1.61 -13.08
N LEU A 30 -14.87 -0.79 -13.10
CA LEU A 30 -14.94 0.60 -12.64
C LEU A 30 -15.13 1.60 -13.79
N GLY A 31 -14.88 1.19 -15.04
CA GLY A 31 -15.17 1.97 -16.24
C GLY A 31 -14.66 3.41 -16.16
N THR A 32 -15.56 4.38 -16.30
CA THR A 32 -15.26 5.82 -16.24
C THR A 32 -15.00 6.36 -14.83
N SER A 33 -15.27 5.57 -13.79
CA SER A 33 -15.03 5.97 -12.39
C SER A 33 -13.59 5.75 -11.95
N LEU A 34 -12.77 5.08 -12.76
CA LEU A 34 -11.36 4.82 -12.49
C LEU A 34 -10.47 5.56 -13.48
N THR A 35 -9.56 6.39 -12.96
CA THR A 35 -8.46 6.96 -13.73
C THR A 35 -7.29 5.98 -13.73
N ILE A 36 -6.59 5.83 -14.86
CA ILE A 36 -5.48 4.86 -15.01
C ILE A 36 -4.37 5.14 -13.97
N GLU A 37 -4.15 6.40 -13.62
CA GLU A 37 -3.18 6.85 -12.63
C GLU A 37 -3.49 6.36 -11.20
N TRP A 38 -4.74 5.96 -10.93
CA TRP A 38 -5.19 5.44 -9.64
C TRP A 38 -5.01 3.94 -9.52
N LEU A 39 -4.66 3.26 -10.61
CA LEU A 39 -4.27 1.86 -10.55
C LEU A 39 -2.92 1.73 -9.84
N PRO A 40 -2.73 0.67 -9.02
CA PRO A 40 -1.45 0.42 -8.36
C PRO A 40 -0.34 0.38 -9.39
N GLN A 41 0.65 1.26 -9.25
CA GLN A 41 1.71 1.41 -10.25
C GLN A 41 3.09 1.64 -9.64
N LEU A 42 4.12 1.22 -10.37
CA LEU A 42 5.51 1.61 -10.18
C LEU A 42 6.05 2.19 -11.48
N ARG A 43 6.71 3.34 -11.38
CA ARG A 43 7.35 4.03 -12.50
C ARG A 43 8.86 3.82 -12.42
N PHE A 44 9.49 3.54 -13.55
CA PHE A 44 10.93 3.33 -13.68
C PHE A 44 11.51 4.29 -14.72
N GLY A 45 12.74 4.75 -14.50
CA GLY A 45 13.43 5.68 -15.39
C GLY A 45 13.17 7.14 -15.10
N THR A 46 13.78 8.01 -15.91
CA THR A 46 13.64 9.47 -15.85
C THR A 46 13.02 9.98 -17.15
N PRO A 47 12.19 11.03 -17.10
CA PRO A 47 11.65 11.64 -18.31
C PRO A 47 12.76 11.94 -19.35
N PRO A 48 12.51 11.70 -20.65
CA PRO A 48 11.26 11.23 -21.27
C PRO A 48 11.06 9.70 -21.24
N HIS A 49 12.06 8.92 -20.83
CA HIS A 49 12.03 7.45 -20.86
C HIS A 49 11.51 6.86 -19.54
N VAL A 50 10.19 6.91 -19.35
CA VAL A 50 9.52 6.35 -18.18
C VAL A 50 8.74 5.10 -18.56
N THR A 51 9.00 3.99 -17.86
CA THR A 51 8.21 2.75 -17.95
C THR A 51 7.29 2.64 -16.75
N VAL A 52 6.00 2.39 -16.98
CA VAL A 52 5.00 2.17 -15.92
C VAL A 52 4.66 0.68 -15.86
N ARG A 53 4.74 0.09 -14.68
CA ARG A 53 4.23 -1.26 -14.40
C ARG A 53 3.00 -1.15 -13.52
N TYR A 54 1.91 -1.77 -13.93
CA TYR A 54 0.66 -1.81 -13.17
C TYR A 54 0.59 -3.08 -12.34
N PHE A 55 -0.12 -3.03 -11.22
CA PHE A 55 -0.22 -4.12 -10.25
C PHE A 55 1.12 -4.84 -9.99
N PRO A 56 2.19 -4.11 -9.62
CA PRO A 56 3.52 -4.69 -9.43
C PRO A 56 3.56 -5.74 -8.30
N ASP A 57 2.57 -5.66 -7.42
CA ASP A 57 2.28 -6.57 -6.33
C ASP A 57 1.62 -7.85 -6.85
N ARG A 58 2.35 -8.97 -6.80
CA ARG A 58 1.93 -10.27 -7.35
C ARG A 58 0.85 -10.99 -6.52
N GLN A 59 0.40 -10.41 -5.41
CA GLN A 59 -0.64 -11.02 -4.57
C GLN A 59 -1.99 -11.02 -5.31
N PRO A 60 -2.74 -12.14 -5.32
CA PRO A 60 -4.03 -12.18 -5.98
C PRO A 60 -5.05 -11.30 -5.25
N ILE A 61 -6.04 -10.81 -6.01
CA ILE A 61 -7.16 -10.02 -5.47
C ILE A 61 -8.43 -10.83 -5.64
N GLY A 62 -9.09 -11.11 -4.53
CA GLY A 62 -10.36 -11.83 -4.51
C GLY A 62 -11.49 -10.89 -4.89
N VAL A 63 -12.41 -11.36 -5.72
CA VAL A 63 -13.60 -10.62 -6.15
C VAL A 63 -14.83 -11.38 -5.68
N VAL A 64 -15.67 -10.74 -4.88
CA VAL A 64 -16.86 -11.33 -4.25
C VAL A 64 -18.09 -10.52 -4.67
N GLU A 65 -19.28 -11.10 -4.51
CA GLU A 65 -20.57 -10.43 -4.76
C GLU A 65 -20.64 -9.83 -6.18
N ALA A 66 -20.26 -10.62 -7.19
CA ALA A 66 -20.26 -10.21 -8.60
C ALA A 66 -19.45 -8.91 -8.91
N GLY A 67 -18.45 -8.58 -8.10
CA GLY A 67 -17.61 -7.39 -8.31
C GLY A 67 -17.92 -6.21 -7.40
N GLU A 68 -18.80 -6.38 -6.42
CA GLU A 68 -19.15 -5.35 -5.44
C GLU A 68 -18.23 -5.34 -4.21
N ALA A 69 -17.56 -6.45 -3.92
CA ALA A 69 -16.65 -6.58 -2.78
C ALA A 69 -15.31 -7.19 -3.17
N TYR A 70 -14.21 -6.65 -2.64
CA TYR A 70 -12.85 -7.06 -3.01
C TYR A 70 -12.02 -7.47 -1.80
N THR A 71 -11.21 -8.51 -1.91
CA THR A 71 -10.25 -8.92 -0.88
C THR A 71 -8.83 -8.79 -1.40
N PHE A 72 -8.08 -7.85 -0.83
CA PHE A 72 -6.67 -7.61 -1.14
C PHE A 72 -5.81 -8.38 -0.15
N LEU A 73 -5.03 -9.34 -0.66
CA LEU A 73 -4.11 -10.12 0.16
C LEU A 73 -2.74 -9.43 0.24
N CYS A 74 -2.16 -9.40 1.42
CA CYS A 74 -0.79 -8.97 1.65
C CYS A 74 -0.04 -10.03 2.46
N LEU A 75 0.92 -10.72 1.85
CA LEU A 75 1.74 -11.71 2.56
C LEU A 75 2.87 -11.02 3.33
N ALA A 76 2.90 -11.19 4.65
CA ALA A 76 4.02 -10.77 5.48
C ALA A 76 5.21 -11.74 5.28
N THR A 77 6.32 -11.22 4.78
CA THR A 77 7.55 -12.00 4.53
C THR A 77 8.65 -11.70 5.54
N LYS A 78 8.56 -10.58 6.27
CA LYS A 78 9.55 -10.11 7.24
C LYS A 78 8.84 -9.54 8.48
N PRO A 79 9.50 -9.42 9.63
CA PRO A 79 8.93 -8.72 10.79
C PRO A 79 8.70 -7.22 10.58
N SER A 80 9.31 -6.63 9.55
CA SER A 80 9.22 -5.20 9.22
C SER A 80 7.98 -4.88 8.40
N THR A 81 7.30 -3.78 8.72
CA THR A 81 6.08 -3.33 8.01
C THR A 81 6.38 -2.46 6.78
N VAL A 82 7.65 -2.22 6.43
CA VAL A 82 8.03 -1.32 5.31
C VAL A 82 7.35 -1.73 4.00
N ASP A 83 7.35 -3.02 3.67
CA ASP A 83 6.75 -3.53 2.43
C ASP A 83 5.22 -3.38 2.45
N LEU A 84 4.59 -3.53 3.61
CA LEU A 84 3.15 -3.27 3.80
C LEU A 84 2.82 -1.80 3.54
N HIS A 85 3.58 -0.86 4.09
CA HIS A 85 3.35 0.57 3.84
C HIS A 85 3.44 0.90 2.35
N ALA A 86 4.44 0.34 1.66
CA ALA A 86 4.59 0.53 0.22
C ALA A 86 3.41 -0.08 -0.58
N PHE A 87 2.95 -1.27 -0.19
CA PHE A 87 1.77 -1.92 -0.77
C PHE A 87 0.51 -1.07 -0.60
N LEU A 88 0.21 -0.63 0.63
CA LEU A 88 -0.98 0.16 0.94
C LEU A 88 -0.96 1.51 0.23
N GLN A 89 0.20 2.18 0.18
CA GLN A 89 0.36 3.46 -0.51
C GLN A 89 0.10 3.33 -2.02
N ARG A 90 0.51 2.22 -2.66
CA ARG A 90 0.20 1.99 -4.09
C ARG A 90 -1.27 1.67 -4.34
N HIS A 91 -1.95 1.02 -3.40
CA HIS A 91 -3.35 0.61 -3.56
C HIS A 91 -4.35 1.64 -3.04
N ALA A 92 -3.90 2.69 -2.35
CA ALA A 92 -4.78 3.62 -1.65
C ALA A 92 -5.83 4.26 -2.58
N ASP A 93 -5.43 4.70 -3.78
CA ASP A 93 -6.37 5.36 -4.70
C ASP A 93 -7.42 4.38 -5.25
N LEU A 94 -7.00 3.18 -5.63
CA LEU A 94 -7.92 2.10 -5.99
C LEU A 94 -8.88 1.72 -4.84
N LEU A 95 -8.40 1.64 -3.60
CA LEU A 95 -9.25 1.36 -2.44
C LEU A 95 -10.27 2.48 -2.17
N ARG A 96 -9.99 3.73 -2.59
CA ARG A 96 -10.94 4.85 -2.46
C ARG A 96 -12.05 4.79 -3.51
N THR A 97 -11.81 4.17 -4.67
CA THR A 97 -12.83 4.05 -5.73
C THR A 97 -13.78 2.88 -5.52
N ILE A 98 -13.32 1.85 -4.81
CA ILE A 98 -14.08 0.64 -4.54
C ILE A 98 -14.99 0.84 -3.32
N ARG A 99 -16.26 0.41 -3.43
CA ARG A 99 -17.26 0.55 -2.36
C ARG A 99 -17.00 -0.35 -1.15
N ARG A 100 -16.73 -1.64 -1.39
CA ARG A 100 -16.47 -2.62 -0.33
C ARG A 100 -15.16 -3.33 -0.55
N TRP A 101 -14.30 -3.30 0.46
CA TRP A 101 -13.00 -3.95 0.38
C TRP A 101 -12.53 -4.47 1.73
N THR A 102 -11.75 -5.54 1.69
CA THR A 102 -11.04 -6.09 2.84
C THR A 102 -9.56 -6.11 2.48
N VAL A 103 -8.71 -5.50 3.32
CA VAL A 103 -7.26 -5.72 3.25
C VAL A 103 -6.92 -6.77 4.30
N ARG A 104 -6.49 -7.95 3.83
CA ARG A 104 -6.10 -9.07 4.69
C ARG A 104 -4.60 -9.28 4.63
N VAL A 105 -3.94 -9.12 5.78
CA VAL A 105 -2.55 -9.50 5.95
C VAL A 105 -2.48 -10.97 6.35
N LEU A 106 -1.72 -11.75 5.59
CA LEU A 106 -1.41 -13.14 5.90
C LEU A 106 -0.06 -13.19 6.60
N LEU A 107 -0.05 -13.66 7.85
CA LEU A 107 1.16 -13.84 8.64
C LEU A 107 1.53 -15.32 8.74
N PRO A 108 2.73 -15.70 8.30
CA PRO A 108 3.30 -17.00 8.64
C PRO A 108 3.40 -17.18 10.18
N PRO A 109 3.29 -18.40 10.71
CA PRO A 109 3.36 -18.67 12.15
C PRO A 109 4.59 -18.06 12.85
N HIS A 110 5.75 -18.10 12.19
CA HIS A 110 6.99 -17.57 12.76
C HIS A 110 7.01 -16.04 12.90
N LEU A 111 6.13 -15.32 12.19
CA LEU A 111 5.95 -13.88 12.29
C LEU A 111 4.80 -13.48 13.21
N PHE A 112 4.20 -14.41 13.95
CA PHE A 112 3.10 -14.14 14.87
C PHE A 112 3.38 -12.96 15.82
N LYS A 113 4.62 -12.85 16.33
CA LYS A 113 5.03 -11.74 17.22
C LYS A 113 4.93 -10.36 16.56
N ALA A 114 4.96 -10.27 15.23
CA ALA A 114 4.83 -9.03 14.48
C ALA A 114 3.37 -8.64 14.20
N ARG A 115 2.39 -9.47 14.57
CA ARG A 115 0.96 -9.26 14.29
C ARG A 115 0.46 -7.87 14.70
N GLU A 116 0.74 -7.46 15.93
CA GLU A 116 0.30 -6.15 16.44
C GLU A 116 0.96 -4.98 15.70
N ALA A 117 2.21 -5.14 15.26
CA ALA A 117 2.89 -4.14 14.45
C ALA A 117 2.24 -4.01 13.06
N TYR A 118 1.87 -5.13 12.43
CA TYR A 118 1.15 -5.15 11.15
C TYR A 118 -0.25 -4.55 11.26
N LEU A 119 -1.01 -4.92 12.30
CA LEU A 119 -2.33 -4.32 12.58
C LEU A 119 -2.21 -2.81 12.81
N SER A 120 -1.24 -2.38 13.63
CA SER A 120 -1.00 -0.97 13.88
C SER A 120 -0.65 -0.21 12.60
N ALA A 121 0.15 -0.82 11.71
CA ALA A 121 0.51 -0.24 10.42
C ALA A 121 -0.70 -0.12 9.48
N LEU A 122 -1.58 -1.13 9.42
CA LEU A 122 -2.81 -1.08 8.63
C LEU A 122 -3.73 0.07 9.10
N HIS A 123 -3.98 0.17 10.41
CA HIS A 123 -4.81 1.23 10.97
C HIS A 123 -4.17 2.61 10.79
N LEU A 124 -2.84 2.70 10.89
CA LEU A 124 -2.13 3.95 10.65
C LEU A 124 -2.27 4.42 9.19
N GLU A 125 -2.18 3.52 8.21
CA GLU A 125 -2.24 3.90 6.80
C GLU A 125 -3.66 4.13 6.29
N LEU A 126 -4.58 3.20 6.60
CA LEU A 126 -5.94 3.22 6.06
C LEU A 126 -6.92 3.96 6.97
N GLY A 127 -6.73 3.88 8.29
CA GLY A 127 -7.64 4.47 9.28
C GLY A 127 -7.25 5.87 9.75
N ARG A 128 -5.99 6.30 9.59
CA ARG A 128 -5.53 7.62 10.05
C ARG A 128 -5.10 8.52 8.90
N ARG A 129 -5.96 9.45 8.52
CA ARG A 129 -5.64 10.52 7.56
C ARG A 129 -4.44 11.36 8.00
N LEU A 130 -3.68 11.88 7.04
CA LEU A 130 -2.66 12.88 7.32
C LEU A 130 -3.35 14.21 7.64
N ALA A 131 -3.06 14.80 8.80
CA ALA A 131 -3.63 16.12 9.14
C ALA A 131 -3.14 17.18 8.12
N PRO A 132 -3.99 18.11 7.65
CA PRO A 132 -3.61 19.10 6.64
C PRO A 132 -2.34 19.90 7.00
N ALA A 133 -2.23 20.36 8.26
CA ALA A 133 -1.04 21.05 8.74
C ALA A 133 0.23 20.17 8.69
N MET A 134 0.10 18.87 8.95
CA MET A 134 1.21 17.93 8.82
C MET A 134 1.58 17.67 7.37
N ALA A 135 0.59 17.66 6.46
CA ALA A 135 0.79 17.53 5.03
C ALA A 135 1.62 18.69 4.47
N ASP A 136 1.37 19.93 4.90
CA ASP A 136 2.17 21.09 4.49
C ASP A 136 3.63 20.99 4.93
N VAL A 137 3.86 20.59 6.19
CA VAL A 137 5.22 20.38 6.71
C VAL A 137 5.91 19.24 5.97
N PHE A 138 5.17 18.17 5.64
CA PHE A 138 5.69 17.05 4.87
C PHE A 138 6.03 17.43 3.43
N ARG A 139 5.17 18.19 2.72
CA ARG A 139 5.46 18.73 1.37
C ARG A 139 6.75 19.54 1.37
N TRP A 140 6.89 20.46 2.33
CA TRP A 140 8.11 21.24 2.50
C TRP A 140 9.34 20.34 2.70
N TRP A 141 9.24 19.34 3.59
CA TRP A 141 10.34 18.42 3.87
C TRP A 141 10.74 17.60 2.64
N CYS A 142 9.78 17.06 1.90
CA CYS A 142 10.00 16.31 0.65
C CYS A 142 10.73 17.16 -0.41
N ARG A 143 10.24 18.39 -0.67
CA ARG A 143 10.86 19.32 -1.62
C ARG A 143 12.28 19.67 -1.22
N ALA A 144 12.50 19.98 0.05
CA ALA A 144 13.82 20.33 0.55
C ALA A 144 14.79 19.13 0.56
N ARG A 145 14.29 17.91 0.71
CA ARG A 145 15.08 16.67 0.56
C ARG A 145 15.48 16.44 -0.89
N LYS A 146 14.58 16.68 -1.84
CA LYS A 146 14.83 16.55 -3.29
C LYS A 146 15.81 17.61 -3.80
N ALA A 147 15.77 18.82 -3.24
CA ALA A 147 16.67 19.93 -3.58
C ALA A 147 18.08 19.83 -2.96
N GLY A 148 18.45 18.69 -2.36
CA GLY A 148 19.64 18.49 -1.51
C GLY A 148 21.01 18.79 -2.15
N GLY A 149 21.31 20.07 -2.36
CA GLY A 149 22.58 20.58 -2.88
C GLY A 149 22.80 22.09 -2.72
N GLN A 150 21.77 22.88 -2.38
CA GLN A 150 21.94 24.31 -2.04
C GLN A 150 22.02 24.49 -0.52
N ALA A 151 23.00 25.25 -0.05
CA ALA A 151 23.27 25.50 1.36
C ALA A 151 21.99 25.94 2.08
N ARG A 152 21.49 25.08 2.97
CA ARG A 152 20.26 25.33 3.72
C ARG A 152 20.58 26.38 4.80
N PRO A 153 19.80 27.47 4.95
CA PRO A 153 20.02 28.44 6.01
C PRO A 153 20.04 27.77 7.39
N ALA A 154 20.87 28.26 8.33
CA ALA A 154 20.96 27.68 9.68
C ALA A 154 19.61 27.65 10.42
N ALA A 155 18.74 28.64 10.19
CA ALA A 155 17.38 28.69 10.73
C ALA A 155 16.49 27.51 10.25
N ASP A 156 16.76 26.97 9.06
CA ASP A 156 16.04 25.81 8.52
C ASP A 156 16.62 24.47 9.01
N ALA A 157 17.81 24.46 9.63
CA ALA A 157 18.46 23.24 10.12
C ALA A 157 17.69 22.60 11.29
N GLU A 158 17.23 23.40 12.24
CA GLU A 158 16.42 22.89 13.35
C GLU A 158 15.05 22.39 12.89
N ARG A 159 14.38 23.17 12.02
CA ARG A 159 13.11 22.79 11.41
C ARG A 159 13.27 21.47 10.64
N TRP A 160 14.37 21.32 9.92
CA TRP A 160 14.73 20.10 9.22
C TRP A 160 14.98 18.92 10.15
N ALA A 161 15.73 19.10 11.24
CA ALA A 161 15.99 18.05 12.22
C ALA A 161 14.70 17.58 12.91
N ARG A 162 13.79 18.51 13.24
CA ARG A 162 12.46 18.17 13.77
C ARG A 162 11.63 17.39 12.75
N ALA A 163 11.53 17.87 11.52
CA ALA A 163 10.78 17.20 10.45
C ALA A 163 11.37 15.82 10.13
N SER A 164 12.69 15.68 10.04
CA SER A 164 13.35 14.40 9.72
C SER A 164 13.13 13.35 10.80
N ARG A 165 13.08 13.75 12.08
CA ARG A 165 12.67 12.86 13.18
C ARG A 165 11.21 12.46 13.06
N ALA A 166 10.31 13.43 12.84
CA ALA A 166 8.88 13.19 12.73
C ALA A 166 8.52 12.27 11.54
N PHE A 167 9.22 12.41 10.42
CA PHE A 167 8.97 11.67 9.18
C PHE A 167 9.91 10.47 8.97
N SER A 168 10.55 10.01 10.04
CA SER A 168 11.47 8.86 10.00
C SER A 168 10.77 7.50 9.90
N SER A 169 9.46 7.46 10.17
CA SER A 169 8.69 6.21 10.22
C SER A 169 8.51 5.57 8.83
N PRO A 170 8.30 4.24 8.76
CA PRO A 170 8.09 3.52 7.49
C PRO A 170 6.99 4.12 6.60
N ARG A 171 5.88 4.57 7.20
CA ARG A 171 4.78 5.26 6.51
C ARG A 171 5.26 6.45 5.69
N TYR A 172 5.96 7.39 6.33
CA TYR A 172 6.42 8.61 5.66
C TYR A 172 7.51 8.33 4.63
N ARG A 173 8.33 7.28 4.83
CA ARG A 173 9.29 6.84 3.80
C ARG A 173 8.59 6.32 2.55
N ALA A 174 7.57 5.47 2.71
CA ALA A 174 6.76 4.97 1.60
C ALA A 174 6.04 6.13 0.88
N LEU A 175 5.43 7.04 1.64
CA LEU A 175 4.75 8.23 1.10
C LEU A 175 5.70 9.15 0.32
N ASN A 176 6.91 9.42 0.85
CA ASN A 176 7.92 10.23 0.17
C ASN A 176 8.47 9.52 -1.09
N HIS A 177 8.61 8.19 -1.07
CA HIS A 177 8.98 7.44 -2.26
C HIS A 177 7.92 7.58 -3.37
N SER A 178 6.63 7.43 -3.03
CA SER A 178 5.53 7.67 -3.97
C SER A 178 5.48 9.12 -4.46
N TRP A 179 5.68 10.09 -3.57
CA TRP A 179 5.75 11.52 -3.92
C TRP A 179 6.87 11.84 -4.90
N CYS A 180 8.05 11.19 -4.78
CA CYS A 180 9.12 11.37 -5.75
C CYS A 180 8.71 10.99 -7.19
N MET A 181 7.74 10.08 -7.34
CA MET A 181 7.30 9.55 -8.63
C MET A 181 6.02 10.20 -9.18
N LEU A 182 5.11 10.59 -8.30
CA LEU A 182 3.75 11.05 -8.65
C LEU A 182 3.48 12.51 -8.20
N GLY A 183 4.38 13.12 -7.43
CA GLY A 183 4.27 14.51 -7.00
C GLY A 183 3.26 14.74 -5.88
N ASP A 184 2.79 15.98 -5.77
CA ASP A 184 2.02 16.48 -4.63
C ASP A 184 0.65 15.79 -4.46
N TYR A 185 0.08 15.25 -5.54
CA TYR A 185 -1.19 14.49 -5.50
C TYR A 185 -1.17 13.37 -4.45
N VAL A 186 -0.04 12.68 -4.26
CA VAL A 186 0.07 11.60 -3.27
C VAL A 186 -0.18 12.12 -1.85
N ILE A 187 0.28 13.33 -1.56
CA ILE A 187 0.10 13.96 -0.25
C ILE A 187 -1.35 14.43 -0.09
N ASP A 188 -1.94 14.99 -1.15
CA ASP A 188 -3.36 15.37 -1.16
C ASP A 188 -4.27 14.15 -0.94
N SER A 189 -3.95 13.05 -1.61
CA SER A 189 -4.60 11.75 -1.45
C SER A 189 -4.49 11.24 0.00
N ALA A 190 -3.32 11.37 0.65
CA ALA A 190 -3.12 10.95 2.05
C ALA A 190 -3.92 11.77 3.08
N VAL A 191 -4.38 12.97 2.74
CA VAL A 191 -5.25 13.80 3.58
C VAL A 191 -6.72 13.36 3.49
N SER A 192 -7.11 12.68 2.40
CA SER A 192 -8.49 12.26 2.14
C SER A 192 -9.06 11.38 3.26
N PRO A 193 -10.31 11.64 3.73
CA PRO A 193 -10.94 10.85 4.78
C PRO A 193 -11.56 9.54 4.26
N ILE A 194 -11.68 9.35 2.94
CA ILE A 194 -12.50 8.29 2.32
C ILE A 194 -12.21 6.90 2.89
N LEU A 195 -10.93 6.53 3.05
CA LEU A 195 -10.55 5.22 3.58
C LEU A 195 -10.91 5.05 5.06
N ALA A 196 -10.69 6.09 5.87
CA ALA A 196 -11.02 6.08 7.29
C ALA A 196 -12.54 5.97 7.48
N ASP A 197 -13.31 6.76 6.73
CA ASP A 197 -14.76 6.75 6.79
C ASP A 197 -15.34 5.40 6.29
N ALA A 198 -14.71 4.76 5.30
CA ALA A 198 -15.13 3.44 4.82
C ALA A 198 -14.94 2.36 5.91
N ILE A 199 -13.87 2.44 6.69
CA ILE A 199 -13.62 1.55 7.83
C ILE A 199 -14.65 1.82 8.94
N GLU A 200 -14.88 3.10 9.27
CA GLU A 200 -15.85 3.50 10.31
C GLU A 200 -17.28 3.06 9.96
N ARG A 201 -17.67 3.17 8.69
CA ARG A 201 -18.98 2.68 8.20
C ARG A 201 -19.08 1.16 8.06
N GLY A 202 -17.97 0.42 8.25
CA GLY A 202 -17.92 -1.03 8.09
C GLY A 202 -18.03 -1.53 6.64
N THR A 203 -17.96 -0.63 5.65
CA THR A 203 -17.88 -1.00 4.22
C THR A 203 -16.47 -1.45 3.84
N ALA A 204 -15.47 -1.07 4.64
CA ALA A 204 -14.11 -1.55 4.55
C ALA A 204 -13.69 -2.34 5.80
N ARG A 205 -12.86 -3.37 5.62
CA ARG A 205 -12.36 -4.21 6.71
C ARG A 205 -10.84 -4.39 6.65
N ILE A 206 -10.24 -4.49 7.83
CA ILE A 206 -8.83 -4.79 8.01
C ILE A 206 -8.75 -6.12 8.75
N GLU A 207 -8.06 -7.09 8.15
CA GLU A 207 -7.91 -8.43 8.69
C GLU A 207 -6.43 -8.81 8.78
N CYS A 208 -6.12 -9.62 9.78
CA CYS A 208 -4.77 -10.07 10.06
C CYS A 208 -4.83 -11.52 10.50
N GLU A 209 -4.60 -12.40 9.53
CA GLU A 209 -4.80 -13.84 9.63
C GLU A 209 -3.44 -14.53 9.76
N VAL A 210 -3.33 -15.43 10.73
CA VAL A 210 -2.12 -16.24 10.93
C VAL A 210 -2.32 -17.54 10.19
N LEU A 211 -1.48 -17.80 9.19
CA LEU A 211 -1.56 -19.00 8.37
C LEU A 211 -1.34 -20.24 9.25
N ALA A 212 -2.14 -21.27 9.04
CA ALA A 212 -2.08 -22.49 9.85
C ALA A 212 -0.79 -23.29 9.64
N HIS A 213 -0.20 -23.26 8.44
CA HIS A 213 0.91 -24.13 8.07
C HIS A 213 2.27 -23.41 8.07
N PRO A 214 3.28 -23.94 8.78
CA PRO A 214 4.64 -23.40 8.77
C PRO A 214 5.40 -23.86 7.51
N TYR A 215 5.41 -23.04 6.46
CA TYR A 215 6.18 -23.31 5.22
C TYR A 215 7.69 -23.02 5.33
N LEU A 216 8.26 -23.06 6.54
CA LEU A 216 9.68 -22.80 6.76
C LEU A 216 10.60 -23.79 6.02
N HIS A 217 10.11 -25.01 5.77
CA HIS A 217 10.84 -26.04 5.01
C HIS A 217 10.83 -25.81 3.49
N LEU A 218 9.99 -24.89 2.98
CA LEU A 218 9.93 -24.54 1.56
C LEU A 218 10.65 -23.22 1.24
N SER A 219 11.12 -22.45 2.23
CA SER A 219 11.83 -21.19 1.96
C SER A 219 13.16 -21.40 1.24
N THR A 220 13.77 -22.58 1.39
CA THR A 220 14.99 -22.99 0.67
C THR A 220 14.74 -23.38 -0.79
N LEU A 221 13.48 -23.61 -1.19
CA LEU A 221 13.10 -24.03 -2.54
C LEU A 221 12.59 -22.87 -3.42
N VAL A 222 12.41 -21.67 -2.88
CA VAL A 222 11.98 -20.46 -3.63
C VAL A 222 13.19 -19.54 -3.90
N GLY A 223 14.33 -20.15 -4.21
CA GLY A 223 15.44 -19.51 -4.90
C GLY A 223 15.56 -20.16 -6.27
N THR A 224 15.77 -19.35 -7.31
CA THR A 224 15.95 -19.73 -8.73
C THR A 224 14.69 -20.22 -9.48
N ALA A 225 13.99 -19.26 -10.10
CA ALA A 225 13.52 -19.32 -11.48
C ALA A 225 13.26 -17.90 -11.99
#